data_AF-A0A953Q552-F1
#
_entry.id   AF-A0A953Q552-F1
#
_cell.length_a   1.000
_cell.length_b   1.000
_cell.length_c   1.000
_cell.angle_alpha   90.00
_cell.angle_beta   90.00
_cell.angle_gamma   90.00
#
_symmetry.space_group_name_H-M   'P 1'
#
loop_
_entity.id
_entity.type
_entity.pdbx_description
1 polymer ?
#
loop_
_entity_poly.entity_id
_entity_poly.type
_entity_poly.pdbx_seq_one_letter_code
_entity_poly.pdbx_strand_id
1 'polypeptide(L)'
;MSLDRGGEEPLRSLDEWEDFLEQRYPENGSTTPLLTATNPKKQPEQFRDYRVEARPSVKEFYRLNHTHQTREFIQEKKREYLGLQRRKMGIWEAMEYLNTLVDDSDPDTSLSQIEHLLQSAEAIRNDGRPRWFVLTGLIHDLGKILCLFGEPQWAVVGDTFPTGCAHSDKIVFYEFFQFNPDVRNPEYQTRLGVYEEGGGLERVDMSWGHDEYLYHVVKDYLPEEALYMIR
;
A
#
# COMPACT_ATOMS: atom_id res chain seq x y z
N MET A 1 -31.28 -4.92 28.44
CA MET A 1 -31.37 -4.03 27.28
C MET A 1 -30.80 -2.68 27.69
N SER A 2 -29.56 -2.39 27.31
CA SER A 2 -29.06 -1.03 27.09
C SER A 2 -27.76 -1.17 26.30
N LEU A 3 -27.71 -0.52 25.15
CA LEU A 3 -26.59 -0.50 24.21
C LEU A 3 -25.61 0.58 24.68
N ASP A 4 -24.34 0.23 24.81
CA ASP A 4 -23.26 1.19 25.01
C ASP A 4 -22.63 1.52 23.64
N ARG A 5 -22.55 2.81 23.33
CA ARG A 5 -21.91 3.37 22.12
C ARG A 5 -20.67 4.12 22.58
N GLY A 6 -19.50 3.48 22.48
CA GLY A 6 -18.21 4.15 22.62
C GLY A 6 -17.87 4.88 21.32
N GLY A 7 -18.26 6.16 21.24
CA GLY A 7 -17.83 7.07 20.18
C GLY A 7 -16.48 7.68 20.50
N GLU A 8 -15.65 7.77 19.46
CA GLU A 8 -14.45 8.60 19.37
C GLU A 8 -14.78 10.04 19.76
N GLU A 9 -14.13 10.55 20.80
CA GLU A 9 -14.13 11.98 21.11
C GLU A 9 -12.85 12.64 20.54
N PRO A 10 -12.94 13.86 19.98
CA PRO A 10 -11.76 14.63 19.56
C PRO A 10 -10.97 15.14 20.77
N LEU A 11 -9.64 15.24 20.62
CA LEU A 11 -8.69 15.70 21.64
C LEU A 11 -9.14 17.02 22.29
N ARG A 12 -9.13 17.06 23.63
CA ARG A 12 -9.81 18.11 24.40
C ARG A 12 -8.93 19.33 24.74
N SER A 13 -7.61 19.28 24.52
CA SER A 13 -6.75 20.48 24.58
C SER A 13 -5.44 20.32 23.78
N LEU A 14 -4.76 21.44 23.56
CA LEU A 14 -3.44 21.49 22.91
C LEU A 14 -2.34 20.81 23.75
N ASP A 15 -2.54 20.69 25.05
CA ASP A 15 -1.58 20.06 25.97
C ASP A 15 -1.49 18.54 25.74
N GLU A 16 -2.58 17.87 25.34
CA GLU A 16 -2.55 16.46 24.92
C GLU A 16 -1.78 16.26 23.60
N TRP A 17 -1.69 17.30 22.76
CA TRP A 17 -0.94 17.30 21.52
C TRP A 17 0.56 17.50 21.76
N GLU A 18 0.91 18.34 22.74
CA GLU A 18 2.29 18.54 23.20
C GLU A 18 2.83 17.30 23.91
N ASP A 19 2.04 16.68 24.80
CA ASP A 19 2.40 15.42 25.47
C ASP A 19 2.60 14.28 24.44
N PHE A 20 1.76 14.21 23.39
CA PHE A 20 1.89 13.24 22.30
C PHE A 20 3.17 13.46 21.46
N LEU A 21 3.52 14.72 21.20
CA LEU A 21 4.75 15.07 20.49
C LEU A 21 6.00 14.78 21.31
N GLU A 22 5.99 15.08 22.61
CA GLU A 22 7.13 14.87 23.51
C GLU A 22 7.40 13.38 23.74
N GLN A 23 6.34 12.54 23.77
CA GLN A 23 6.46 11.08 23.82
C GLN A 23 7.05 10.49 22.53
N ARG A 24 6.75 11.10 21.37
CA ARG A 24 7.22 10.63 20.05
C ARG A 24 8.59 11.19 19.67
N TYR A 25 8.97 12.36 20.20
CA TYR A 25 10.22 13.06 19.94
C TYR A 25 10.79 13.63 21.25
N PRO A 26 11.48 12.81 22.08
CA PRO A 26 12.04 13.31 23.33
C PRO A 26 13.10 14.39 23.07
N GLU A 27 12.86 15.61 23.55
CA GLU A 27 13.82 16.71 23.47
C GLU A 27 14.99 16.45 24.42
N ASN A 28 16.06 15.83 23.92
CA ASN A 28 17.42 15.98 24.45
C ASN A 28 18.49 15.53 23.42
N GLY A 29 18.93 16.48 22.58
CA GLY A 29 20.35 16.82 22.49
C GLY A 29 21.28 16.07 21.50
N SER A 30 21.55 16.76 20.38
CA SER A 30 22.90 16.97 19.81
C SER A 30 23.67 15.77 19.21
N THR A 31 23.27 15.37 18.01
CA THR A 31 24.06 15.36 16.75
C THR A 31 23.06 14.90 15.70
N THR A 32 22.92 15.60 14.58
CA THR A 32 21.96 15.32 13.51
C THR A 32 21.73 13.81 13.34
N PRO A 33 20.61 13.24 13.82
CA PRO A 33 20.38 11.83 13.60
C PRO A 33 20.09 11.71 12.11
N LEU A 34 20.90 10.95 11.38
CA LEU A 34 20.47 10.43 10.10
C LEU A 34 19.06 9.85 10.33
N LEU A 35 18.07 10.33 9.58
CA LEU A 35 16.75 9.69 9.49
C LEU A 35 16.95 8.19 9.40
N THR A 36 16.80 7.50 10.53
CA THR A 36 17.03 6.06 10.58
C THR A 36 15.68 5.41 10.29
N ALA A 37 15.30 5.48 9.01
CA ALA A 37 14.03 4.99 8.45
C ALA A 37 13.75 3.52 8.75
N THR A 38 14.81 2.75 8.99
CA THR A 38 14.77 1.34 9.37
C THR A 38 15.76 1.15 10.52
N ASN A 39 15.53 0.16 11.38
CA ASN A 39 16.49 -0.18 12.43
C ASN A 39 17.83 -0.58 11.76
N PRO A 40 18.93 0.17 11.96
CA PRO A 40 20.19 -0.04 11.23
C PRO A 40 20.88 -1.35 11.63
N LYS A 41 20.35 -2.06 12.64
CA LYS A 41 20.79 -3.38 13.07
C LYS A 41 19.98 -4.53 12.44
N LYS A 42 18.93 -4.26 11.66
CA LYS A 42 18.20 -5.30 10.92
C LYS A 42 19.05 -5.79 9.75
N GLN A 43 19.33 -7.09 9.72
CA GLN A 43 19.95 -7.76 8.59
C GLN A 43 18.93 -7.91 7.44
N PRO A 44 19.37 -8.03 6.16
CA PRO A 44 18.49 -8.21 5.01
C PRO A 44 17.43 -9.31 5.20
N GLU A 45 17.79 -10.39 5.91
CA GLU A 45 16.91 -11.54 6.16
C GLU A 45 15.83 -11.27 7.22
N GLN A 46 15.91 -10.13 7.92
CA GLN A 46 14.96 -9.70 8.96
C GLN A 46 13.95 -8.66 8.45
N PHE A 47 14.11 -8.19 7.20
CA PHE A 47 13.10 -7.38 6.52
C PHE A 47 12.00 -8.28 5.97
N ARG A 48 10.75 -7.80 6.00
CA ARG A 48 9.57 -8.59 5.56
C ARG A 48 9.42 -9.95 6.26
N ASP A 49 9.82 -10.06 7.53
CA ASP A 49 9.65 -11.31 8.28
C ASP A 49 8.25 -11.42 8.89
N TYR A 50 7.32 -11.98 8.13
CA TYR A 50 5.95 -12.23 8.59
C TYR A 50 5.81 -13.42 9.56
N ARG A 51 6.91 -14.12 9.89
CA ARG A 51 6.91 -15.35 10.71
C ARG A 51 7.17 -15.09 12.19
N VAL A 52 7.89 -14.01 12.52
CA VAL A 52 8.22 -13.62 13.90
C VAL A 52 7.19 -12.59 14.35
N GLU A 53 6.11 -13.06 15.00
CA GLU A 53 5.06 -12.20 15.56
C GLU A 53 4.64 -11.03 14.65
N ALA A 54 4.25 -11.32 13.40
CA ALA A 54 3.57 -10.32 12.59
C ALA A 54 2.45 -9.71 13.46
N ARG A 55 2.51 -8.38 13.66
CA ARG A 55 1.57 -7.66 14.54
C ARG A 55 0.16 -8.17 14.23
N PRO A 56 -0.69 -8.45 15.23
CA PRO A 56 -2.03 -8.98 14.98
C PRO A 56 -2.83 -8.17 13.94
N SER A 57 -2.57 -6.86 13.84
CA SER A 57 -3.08 -5.97 12.80
C SER A 57 -2.69 -6.39 11.37
N VAL A 58 -1.43 -6.72 11.11
CA VAL A 58 -0.93 -7.14 9.79
C VAL A 58 -1.54 -8.49 9.37
N LYS A 59 -1.68 -9.41 10.32
CA LYS A 59 -2.32 -10.71 10.03
C LYS A 59 -3.81 -10.55 9.72
N GLU A 60 -4.52 -9.72 10.47
CA GLU A 60 -5.93 -9.42 10.21
C GLU A 60 -6.12 -8.65 8.89
N PHE A 61 -5.23 -7.71 8.60
CA PHE A 61 -5.17 -7.01 7.32
C PHE A 61 -5.12 -7.99 6.15
N TYR A 62 -4.15 -8.92 6.15
CA TYR A 62 -4.02 -9.90 5.06
C TYR A 62 -5.17 -10.90 5.04
N ARG A 63 -5.77 -11.24 6.20
CA ARG A 63 -6.99 -12.04 6.24
C ARG A 63 -8.12 -11.35 5.49
N LEU A 64 -8.36 -10.06 5.74
CA LEU A 64 -9.38 -9.28 5.05
C LEU A 64 -9.06 -9.13 3.56
N ASN A 65 -7.81 -8.79 3.23
CA ASN A 65 -7.35 -8.65 1.84
C ASN A 65 -7.61 -9.94 1.04
N HIS A 66 -7.07 -11.08 1.48
CA HIS A 66 -7.24 -12.35 0.76
C HIS A 66 -8.68 -12.85 0.76
N THR A 67 -9.51 -12.47 1.75
CA THR A 67 -10.94 -12.86 1.77
C THR A 67 -11.76 -12.09 0.72
N HIS A 68 -11.45 -10.81 0.49
CA HIS A 68 -12.34 -9.88 -0.22
C HIS A 68 -11.84 -9.43 -1.59
N GLN A 69 -10.55 -9.59 -1.90
CA GLN A 69 -9.99 -9.35 -3.24
C GLN A 69 -10.42 -10.48 -4.20
N THR A 70 -11.60 -10.35 -4.78
CA THR A 70 -12.14 -11.25 -5.82
C THR A 70 -12.01 -10.64 -7.20
N ARG A 71 -12.00 -11.43 -8.27
CA ARG A 71 -11.96 -10.85 -9.63
C ARG A 71 -13.14 -9.88 -9.88
N GLU A 72 -14.32 -10.19 -9.34
CA GLU A 72 -15.48 -9.30 -9.43
C GLU A 72 -15.25 -7.95 -8.73
N PHE A 73 -14.70 -7.97 -7.52
CA PHE A 73 -14.35 -6.77 -6.76
C PHE A 73 -13.35 -5.90 -7.53
N ILE A 74 -12.32 -6.50 -8.13
CA ILE A 74 -11.31 -5.79 -8.93
C ILE A 74 -11.98 -5.07 -10.10
N GLN A 75 -12.85 -5.78 -10.83
CA GLN A 75 -13.56 -5.22 -11.97
C GLN A 75 -14.49 -4.07 -11.57
N GLU A 76 -15.13 -4.15 -10.40
CA GLU A 76 -15.92 -3.06 -9.83
C GLU A 76 -15.06 -1.85 -9.49
N LYS A 77 -13.93 -2.04 -8.81
CA LYS A 77 -13.02 -0.94 -8.46
C LYS A 77 -12.40 -0.28 -9.67
N LYS A 78 -12.06 -1.05 -10.71
CA LYS A 78 -11.65 -0.50 -12.01
C LYS A 78 -12.73 0.41 -12.61
N ARG A 79 -14.01 0.00 -12.60
CA ARG A 79 -15.12 0.84 -13.06
C ARG A 79 -15.31 2.10 -12.21
N GLU A 80 -15.13 1.97 -10.90
CA GLU A 80 -15.34 3.06 -9.94
C GLU A 80 -14.26 4.16 -10.05
N TYR A 81 -12.98 3.76 -10.15
CA TYR A 81 -11.85 4.69 -9.99
C TYR A 81 -11.18 5.11 -11.30
N LEU A 82 -11.19 4.28 -12.35
CA LEU A 82 -10.44 4.56 -13.57
C LEU A 82 -11.09 5.63 -14.47
N GLY A 83 -12.27 6.13 -14.09
CA GLY A 83 -12.79 7.38 -14.66
C GLY A 83 -11.97 8.61 -14.27
N LEU A 84 -11.15 8.54 -13.21
CA LEU A 84 -10.26 9.61 -12.70
C LEU A 84 -10.98 10.94 -12.40
N GLN A 85 -12.24 10.88 -11.95
CA GLN A 85 -13.08 12.08 -11.72
C GLN A 85 -13.15 12.53 -10.25
N ARG A 86 -12.44 11.85 -9.32
CA ARG A 86 -12.57 12.09 -7.88
C ARG A 86 -12.00 13.45 -7.44
N ARG A 87 -10.78 13.78 -7.91
CA ARG A 87 -10.06 14.99 -7.49
C ARG A 87 -8.97 15.34 -8.50
N LYS A 88 -8.66 16.63 -8.61
CA LYS A 88 -7.51 17.15 -9.37
C LYS A 88 -6.54 17.82 -8.40
N MET A 89 -5.27 17.43 -8.46
CA MET A 89 -4.19 17.91 -7.58
C MET A 89 -2.86 17.92 -8.33
N GLY A 90 -1.94 18.79 -7.93
CA GLY A 90 -0.52 18.66 -8.25
C GLY A 90 0.14 17.53 -7.45
N ILE A 91 1.34 17.10 -7.85
CA ILE A 91 2.07 16.02 -7.17
C ILE A 91 2.37 16.37 -5.71
N TRP A 92 2.83 17.59 -5.44
CA TRP A 92 3.12 18.02 -4.06
C TRP A 92 1.85 18.08 -3.19
N GLU A 93 0.74 18.58 -3.73
CA GLU A 93 -0.56 18.58 -3.05
C GLU A 93 -1.05 17.14 -2.76
N ALA A 94 -0.80 16.21 -3.68
CA ALA A 94 -1.11 14.79 -3.49
C ALA A 94 -0.25 14.16 -2.38
N MET A 95 1.04 14.51 -2.31
CA MET A 95 1.93 14.09 -1.23
C MET A 95 1.48 14.64 0.13
N GLU A 96 1.15 15.93 0.21
CA GLU A 96 0.61 16.57 1.42
C GLU A 96 -0.71 15.93 1.86
N TYR A 97 -1.60 15.64 0.90
CA TYR A 97 -2.84 14.96 1.18
C TYR A 97 -2.59 13.53 1.69
N LEU A 98 -1.74 12.76 1.02
CA LEU A 98 -1.39 11.40 1.44
C LEU A 98 -0.73 11.40 2.84
N ASN A 99 -0.01 12.45 3.22
CA ASN A 99 0.62 12.56 4.54
C ASN A 99 -0.37 12.55 5.72
N THR A 100 -1.67 12.70 5.44
CA THR A 100 -2.74 12.55 6.44
C THR A 100 -3.11 11.09 6.72
N LEU A 101 -2.60 10.14 5.92
CA LEU A 101 -2.83 8.70 6.07
C LEU A 101 -1.74 8.06 6.97
N VAL A 102 -2.17 7.14 7.84
CA VAL A 102 -1.30 6.18 8.52
C VAL A 102 -1.45 4.82 7.84
N ASP A 103 -0.35 4.24 7.34
CA ASP A 103 -0.33 2.94 6.66
C ASP A 103 -0.13 1.81 7.70
N ASP A 104 -1.17 1.00 7.91
CA ASP A 104 -1.22 -0.06 8.92
C ASP A 104 -0.63 -1.39 8.41
N SER A 105 -0.29 -1.48 7.13
CA SER A 105 0.18 -2.72 6.49
C SER A 105 1.70 -2.94 6.58
N ASP A 106 2.47 -1.87 6.72
CA ASP A 106 3.94 -1.92 6.72
C ASP A 106 4.49 -2.20 8.13
N PRO A 107 5.14 -3.36 8.37
CA PRO A 107 5.72 -3.70 9.67
C PRO A 107 7.07 -3.00 9.95
N ASP A 108 7.65 -2.33 8.96
CA ASP A 108 9.04 -1.88 8.94
C ASP A 108 9.22 -0.36 9.02
N THR A 109 8.18 0.46 8.83
CA THR A 109 8.29 1.94 8.86
C THR A 109 7.39 2.63 9.90
N SER A 110 7.90 3.72 10.48
CA SER A 110 7.15 4.68 11.31
C SER A 110 7.17 6.10 10.71
N LEU A 111 7.68 6.23 9.48
CA LEU A 111 7.84 7.49 8.79
C LEU A 111 6.49 8.04 8.31
N SER A 112 6.44 9.35 8.16
CA SER A 112 5.37 9.99 7.39
C SER A 112 5.46 9.58 5.92
N GLN A 113 4.33 9.69 5.19
CA GLN A 113 4.30 9.30 3.79
C GLN A 113 5.24 10.16 2.93
N ILE A 114 5.37 11.45 3.23
CA ILE A 114 6.31 12.33 2.53
C ILE A 114 7.76 11.88 2.73
N GLU A 115 8.15 11.52 3.96
CA GLU A 115 9.51 11.06 4.25
C GLU A 115 9.83 9.77 3.50
N HIS A 116 8.90 8.82 3.45
CA HIS A 116 9.05 7.57 2.69
C HIS A 116 9.24 7.84 1.18
N LEU A 117 8.40 8.69 0.59
CA LEU A 117 8.50 9.05 -0.82
C LEU A 117 9.84 9.75 -1.14
N LEU A 118 10.25 10.69 -0.29
CA LEU A 118 11.54 11.38 -0.44
C LEU A 118 12.72 10.43 -0.25
N GLN A 119 12.65 9.50 0.71
CA GLN A 119 13.69 8.51 0.94
C GLN A 119 13.94 7.65 -0.30
N SER A 120 12.88 7.11 -0.91
CA SER A 120 13.00 6.32 -2.14
C SER A 120 13.57 7.15 -3.29
N ALA A 121 13.04 8.36 -3.50
CA ALA A 121 13.52 9.25 -4.56
C ALA A 121 15.00 9.63 -4.39
N GLU A 122 15.41 10.00 -3.18
CA GLU A 122 16.78 10.41 -2.88
C GLU A 122 17.78 9.25 -2.95
N ALA A 123 17.37 8.04 -2.57
CA ALA A 123 18.19 6.85 -2.75
C ALA A 123 18.47 6.59 -4.24
N ILE A 124 17.43 6.64 -5.08
CA ILE A 124 17.54 6.49 -6.54
C ILE A 124 18.40 7.61 -7.14
N ARG A 125 18.24 8.85 -6.66
CA ARG A 125 19.04 10.00 -7.10
C ARG A 125 20.51 9.83 -6.73
N ASN A 126 20.80 9.37 -5.51
CA ASN A 126 22.16 9.16 -5.02
C ASN A 126 22.89 8.04 -5.79
N ASP A 127 22.15 7.06 -6.30
CA ASP A 127 22.67 6.01 -7.19
C ASP A 127 22.87 6.50 -8.65
N GLY A 128 22.70 7.80 -8.92
CA GLY A 128 22.98 8.40 -10.23
C GLY A 128 21.99 8.01 -11.33
N ARG A 129 20.78 7.58 -10.97
CA ARG A 129 19.77 7.12 -11.92
C ARG A 129 19.10 8.28 -12.69
N PRO A 130 18.49 8.02 -13.86
CA PRO A 130 17.82 9.04 -14.66
C PRO A 130 16.70 9.76 -13.90
N ARG A 131 16.41 11.01 -14.28
CA ARG A 131 15.40 11.86 -13.62
C ARG A 131 14.02 11.23 -13.57
N TRP A 132 13.62 10.49 -14.60
CA TRP A 132 12.32 9.83 -14.63
C TRP A 132 12.23 8.75 -13.53
N PHE A 133 13.33 8.05 -13.21
CA PHE A 133 13.35 7.01 -12.18
C PHE A 133 13.33 7.62 -10.78
N VAL A 134 14.02 8.75 -10.59
CA VAL A 134 13.90 9.54 -9.35
C VAL A 134 12.45 9.96 -9.12
N LEU A 135 11.78 10.44 -10.17
CA LEU A 135 10.35 10.79 -10.10
C LEU A 135 9.48 9.57 -9.81
N THR A 136 9.74 8.42 -10.45
CA THR A 136 9.02 7.16 -10.15
C THR A 136 9.10 6.83 -8.66
N GLY A 137 10.29 6.88 -8.06
CA GLY A 137 10.45 6.66 -6.62
C GLY A 137 9.71 7.68 -5.76
N LEU A 138 9.64 8.94 -6.20
CA LEU A 138 8.92 9.99 -5.47
C LEU A 138 7.40 9.78 -5.47
N ILE A 139 6.84 9.15 -6.50
CA ILE A 139 5.38 9.07 -6.68
C ILE A 139 4.80 7.68 -6.48
N HIS A 140 5.62 6.62 -6.39
CA HIS A 140 5.17 5.22 -6.46
C HIS A 140 4.00 4.89 -5.53
N ASP A 141 3.98 5.46 -4.32
CA ASP A 141 2.94 5.20 -3.32
C ASP A 141 1.78 6.20 -3.35
N LEU A 142 1.72 7.16 -4.28
CA LEU A 142 0.64 8.15 -4.33
C LEU A 142 -0.74 7.54 -4.61
N GLY A 143 -0.80 6.31 -5.11
CA GLY A 143 -2.06 5.58 -5.25
C GLY A 143 -2.74 5.28 -3.91
N LYS A 144 -2.02 5.35 -2.79
CA LYS A 144 -2.54 5.16 -1.43
C LYS A 144 -3.61 6.19 -1.03
N ILE A 145 -3.74 7.27 -1.79
CA ILE A 145 -4.84 8.25 -1.65
C ILE A 145 -6.23 7.60 -1.72
N LEU A 146 -6.37 6.41 -2.34
CA LEU A 146 -7.60 5.63 -2.28
C LEU A 146 -8.13 5.44 -0.84
N CYS A 147 -7.25 5.27 0.15
CA CYS A 147 -7.65 5.19 1.57
C CYS A 147 -8.36 6.48 2.02
N LEU A 148 -7.89 7.64 1.57
CA LEU A 148 -8.49 8.94 1.88
C LEU A 148 -9.79 9.20 1.12
N PHE A 149 -10.07 8.42 0.07
CA PHE A 149 -11.37 8.36 -0.60
C PHE A 149 -12.35 7.38 0.07
N GLY A 150 -11.95 6.77 1.19
CA GLY A 150 -12.80 5.91 2.00
C GLY A 150 -12.63 4.41 1.72
N GLU A 151 -11.66 4.02 0.90
CA GLU A 151 -11.34 2.60 0.75
C GLU A 151 -10.70 2.06 2.04
N PRO A 152 -11.05 0.82 2.44
CA PRO A 152 -10.34 0.17 3.52
C PRO A 152 -8.90 -0.13 3.07
N GLN A 153 -7.94 -0.07 4.00
CA GLN A 153 -6.53 -0.26 3.65
C GLN A 153 -6.26 -1.59 2.93
N TRP A 154 -6.98 -2.67 3.28
CA TRP A 154 -6.82 -3.97 2.61
C TRP A 154 -7.13 -3.94 1.11
N ALA A 155 -7.88 -2.94 0.64
CA ALA A 155 -8.21 -2.72 -0.77
C ALA A 155 -7.26 -1.72 -1.47
N VAL A 156 -6.19 -1.29 -0.79
CA VAL A 156 -5.30 -0.22 -1.28
C VAL A 156 -3.83 -0.59 -1.17
N VAL A 157 -3.39 -1.04 0.00
CA VAL A 157 -1.97 -1.34 0.30
C VAL A 157 -1.72 -2.85 0.37
N GLY A 158 -0.47 -3.24 0.67
CA GLY A 158 -0.06 -4.64 0.80
C GLY A 158 0.40 -5.28 -0.50
N ASP A 159 0.97 -6.49 -0.38
CA ASP A 159 1.45 -7.26 -1.52
C ASP A 159 0.28 -7.62 -2.47
N THR A 160 0.53 -7.55 -3.77
CA THR A 160 -0.47 -7.82 -4.81
C THR A 160 -0.37 -9.25 -5.35
N PHE A 161 -1.47 -9.75 -5.92
CA PHE A 161 -1.52 -11.08 -6.53
C PHE A 161 -2.53 -11.15 -7.69
N PRO A 162 -2.35 -12.08 -8.66
CA PRO A 162 -3.32 -12.32 -9.71
C PRO A 162 -4.65 -12.89 -9.16
N THR A 163 -5.78 -12.31 -9.59
CA THR A 163 -7.13 -12.86 -9.35
C THR A 163 -7.63 -13.63 -10.56
N GLY A 164 -8.68 -14.44 -10.45
CA GLY A 164 -9.26 -15.16 -11.60
C GLY A 164 -8.45 -16.37 -12.10
N CYS A 165 -7.43 -16.77 -11.36
CA CYS A 165 -6.66 -18.01 -11.53
C CYS A 165 -6.26 -18.57 -10.16
N ALA A 166 -5.64 -19.75 -10.15
CA ALA A 166 -5.28 -20.39 -8.89
C ALA A 166 -4.25 -19.55 -8.13
N HIS A 167 -4.53 -19.29 -6.85
CA HIS A 167 -3.60 -18.59 -5.97
C HIS A 167 -2.32 -19.44 -5.76
N SER A 168 -1.16 -18.80 -5.81
CA SER A 168 0.12 -19.44 -5.55
C SER A 168 0.36 -19.58 -4.04
N ASP A 169 0.84 -20.74 -3.60
CA ASP A 169 1.19 -21.02 -2.19
C ASP A 169 2.33 -20.14 -1.64
N LYS A 170 3.05 -19.45 -2.53
CA LYS A 170 4.08 -18.45 -2.20
C LYS A 170 3.51 -17.10 -1.75
N ILE A 171 2.22 -16.83 -1.95
CA ILE A 171 1.60 -15.58 -1.50
C ILE A 171 1.63 -15.56 0.04
N VAL A 172 1.97 -14.42 0.62
CA VAL A 172 2.01 -14.23 2.08
C VAL A 172 0.66 -14.65 2.68
N PHE A 173 0.65 -15.38 3.80
CA PHE A 173 -0.58 -15.89 4.43
C PHE A 173 -1.59 -16.56 3.47
N TYR A 174 -1.07 -17.38 2.55
CA TYR A 174 -1.86 -18.13 1.56
C TYR A 174 -3.07 -18.87 2.17
N GLU A 175 -2.97 -19.34 3.41
CA GLU A 175 -4.06 -20.05 4.09
C GLU A 175 -5.36 -19.24 4.19
N PHE A 176 -5.31 -17.90 4.12
CA PHE A 176 -6.50 -17.06 4.18
C PHE A 176 -7.35 -17.10 2.91
N PHE A 177 -6.80 -17.54 1.77
CA PHE A 177 -7.60 -17.73 0.55
C PHE A 177 -8.72 -18.76 0.73
N GLN A 178 -8.66 -19.63 1.73
CA GLN A 178 -9.76 -20.55 2.05
C GLN A 178 -11.11 -19.84 2.31
N PHE A 179 -11.06 -18.55 2.69
CA PHE A 179 -12.23 -17.71 2.93
C PHE A 179 -12.67 -16.90 1.70
N ASN A 180 -11.85 -16.83 0.67
CA ASN A 180 -12.16 -16.11 -0.57
C ASN A 180 -13.25 -16.87 -1.36
N PRO A 181 -14.36 -16.22 -1.77
CA PRO A 181 -15.39 -16.90 -2.53
C PRO A 181 -14.92 -17.40 -3.91
N ASP A 182 -13.87 -16.82 -4.50
CA ASP A 182 -13.32 -17.24 -5.80
C ASP A 182 -12.78 -18.68 -5.77
N VAL A 183 -12.42 -19.23 -4.58
CA VAL A 183 -12.01 -20.65 -4.45
C VAL A 183 -13.12 -21.64 -4.79
N ARG A 184 -14.38 -21.17 -4.83
CA ARG A 184 -15.54 -21.96 -5.21
C ARG A 184 -15.79 -21.95 -6.72
N ASN A 185 -15.11 -21.09 -7.48
CA ASN A 185 -15.20 -21.07 -8.93
C ASN A 185 -14.20 -22.07 -9.54
N PRO A 186 -14.65 -23.17 -10.17
CA PRO A 186 -13.77 -24.19 -10.73
C PRO A 186 -12.82 -23.66 -11.81
N GLU A 187 -13.25 -22.67 -12.60
CA GLU A 187 -12.42 -22.06 -13.65
C GLU A 187 -11.18 -21.42 -13.04
N TYR A 188 -11.36 -20.69 -11.92
CA TYR A 188 -10.29 -20.00 -11.22
C TYR A 188 -9.37 -20.93 -10.43
N GLN A 189 -9.65 -22.24 -10.36
CA GLN A 189 -8.77 -23.19 -9.64
C GLN A 189 -7.68 -23.79 -10.54
N THR A 190 -7.59 -23.36 -11.79
CA THR A 190 -6.54 -23.78 -12.72
C THR A 190 -5.39 -22.77 -12.73
N ARG A 191 -4.19 -23.21 -13.15
CA ARG A 191 -2.99 -22.36 -13.20
C ARG A 191 -3.20 -21.06 -13.99
N LEU A 192 -3.95 -21.12 -15.08
CA LEU A 192 -4.20 -19.96 -15.94
C LEU A 192 -5.56 -19.32 -15.68
N GLY A 193 -6.53 -20.06 -15.13
CA GLY A 193 -7.86 -19.55 -14.90
C GLY A 193 -8.48 -19.00 -16.18
N VAL A 194 -8.78 -17.70 -16.15
CA VAL A 194 -9.36 -16.94 -17.28
C VAL A 194 -8.32 -16.37 -18.25
N TYR A 195 -7.03 -16.62 -18.02
CA TYR A 195 -5.92 -16.03 -18.78
C TYR A 195 -5.33 -16.98 -19.82
N GLU A 196 -4.57 -16.40 -20.75
CA GLU A 196 -3.82 -17.12 -21.78
C GLU A 196 -2.34 -17.22 -21.40
N GLU A 197 -1.71 -18.36 -21.74
CA GLU A 197 -0.27 -18.55 -21.56
C GLU A 197 0.51 -17.51 -22.38
N GLY A 198 1.44 -16.79 -21.74
CA GLY A 198 2.25 -15.78 -22.42
C GLY A 198 1.47 -14.53 -22.84
N GLY A 199 0.27 -14.30 -22.29
CA GLY A 199 -0.58 -13.15 -22.62
C GLY A 199 -0.11 -11.80 -22.07
N GLY A 200 0.90 -11.78 -21.18
CA GLY A 200 1.44 -10.58 -20.56
C GLY A 200 0.70 -10.14 -19.28
N LEU A 201 1.42 -9.51 -18.34
CA LEU A 201 0.84 -9.06 -17.06
C LEU A 201 -0.18 -7.93 -17.25
N GLU A 202 -0.12 -7.19 -18.35
CA GLU A 202 -1.05 -6.11 -18.64
C GLU A 202 -2.50 -6.57 -18.83
N ARG A 203 -2.69 -7.87 -19.10
CA ARG A 203 -3.99 -8.53 -19.24
C ARG A 203 -4.47 -9.23 -17.97
N VAL A 204 -3.66 -9.24 -16.92
CA VAL A 204 -3.97 -9.91 -15.67
C VAL A 204 -4.73 -8.94 -14.76
N ASP A 205 -5.83 -9.42 -14.19
CA ASP A 205 -6.52 -8.71 -13.10
C ASP A 205 -5.77 -8.96 -11.79
N MET A 206 -4.77 -8.11 -11.52
CA MET A 206 -4.12 -8.05 -10.21
C MET A 206 -5.12 -7.56 -9.15
N SER A 207 -4.96 -8.02 -7.90
CA SER A 207 -5.66 -7.51 -6.73
C SER A 207 -5.65 -5.98 -6.72
N TRP A 208 -6.79 -5.36 -6.44
CA TRP A 208 -6.93 -3.91 -6.55
C TRP A 208 -6.14 -3.20 -5.46
N GLY A 209 -5.44 -2.12 -5.84
CA GLY A 209 -4.62 -1.35 -4.92
C GLY A 209 -4.02 -0.09 -5.54
N HIS A 210 -3.09 0.52 -4.79
CA HIS A 210 -2.38 1.73 -5.17
C HIS A 210 -1.62 1.61 -6.50
N ASP A 211 -1.00 0.47 -6.78
CA ASP A 211 -0.21 0.18 -7.99
C ASP A 211 -1.01 0.39 -9.28
N GLU A 212 -2.06 -0.42 -9.48
CA GLU A 212 -2.92 -0.37 -10.66
C GLU A 212 -3.58 1.01 -10.80
N TYR A 213 -4.08 1.58 -9.70
CA TYR A 213 -4.69 2.90 -9.72
C TYR A 213 -3.70 3.98 -10.17
N LEU A 214 -2.52 4.02 -9.57
CA LEU A 214 -1.50 5.02 -9.89
C LEU A 214 -1.02 4.86 -11.33
N TYR A 215 -0.80 3.63 -11.80
CA TYR A 215 -0.48 3.35 -13.19
C TYR A 215 -1.45 4.07 -14.15
N HIS A 216 -2.77 3.95 -13.93
CA HIS A 216 -3.74 4.62 -14.79
C HIS A 216 -3.78 6.14 -14.63
N VAL A 217 -3.39 6.67 -13.47
CA VAL A 217 -3.25 8.13 -13.25
C VAL A 217 -2.08 8.70 -14.06
N VAL A 218 -0.97 7.95 -14.19
CA VAL A 218 0.29 8.48 -14.74
C VAL A 218 0.69 7.93 -16.11
N LYS A 219 -0.03 6.95 -16.67
CA LYS A 219 0.31 6.25 -17.93
C LYS A 219 0.56 7.14 -19.16
N ASP A 220 -0.05 8.32 -19.21
CA ASP A 220 0.11 9.24 -20.34
C ASP A 220 1.29 10.21 -20.17
N TYR A 221 2.02 10.15 -19.05
CA TYR A 221 3.03 11.14 -18.66
C TYR A 221 4.43 10.58 -18.42
N LEU A 222 4.58 9.26 -18.27
CA LEU A 222 5.84 8.60 -17.89
C LEU A 222 6.30 7.58 -18.94
N PRO A 223 7.61 7.27 -19.01
CA PRO A 223 8.11 6.22 -19.89
C PRO A 223 7.65 4.82 -19.43
N GLU A 224 7.64 3.86 -20.35
CA GLU A 224 7.14 2.50 -20.13
C GLU A 224 7.79 1.81 -18.92
N GLU A 225 9.10 1.99 -18.73
CA GLU A 225 9.84 1.38 -17.62
C GLU A 225 9.38 1.92 -16.26
N ALA A 226 9.04 3.21 -16.18
CA ALA A 226 8.46 3.80 -14.97
C ALA A 226 7.08 3.22 -14.68
N LEU A 227 6.27 3.07 -15.71
CA LEU A 227 4.91 2.55 -15.60
C LEU A 227 4.90 1.09 -15.15
N TYR A 228 5.83 0.28 -15.64
CA TYR A 228 5.97 -1.12 -15.24
C TYR A 228 6.50 -1.27 -13.80
N MET A 229 7.30 -0.32 -13.31
CA MET A 229 7.75 -0.35 -11.91
C MET A 229 6.69 0.12 -10.91
N ILE A 230 5.77 0.97 -11.33
CA ILE A 230 4.65 1.45 -10.51
C ILE A 230 3.54 0.39 -10.43
N ARG A 231 3.36 -0.39 -11.49
CA ARG A 231 2.27 -1.35 -11.65
C ARG A 231 2.66 -2.74 -11.18
#